data_AF-A0A0D0CCS1-F1
#
_entry.id   AF-A0A0D0CCS1-F1
#
_cell.length_a   1.000
_cell.length_b   1.000
_cell.length_c   1.000
_cell.angle_alpha   90.00
_cell.angle_beta   90.00
_cell.angle_gamma   90.00
#
_symmetry.space_group_name_H-M   'P 1'
#
loop_
_entity.id
_entity.type
_entity.pdbx_description
1 polymer ?
#
loop_
_entity_poly.entity_id
_entity_poly.type
_entity_poly.pdbx_seq_one_letter_code
_entity_poly.pdbx_strand_id
1 'polypeptide(L)'
;MLLLSDRDLEDYESEIARLQTQLVYVEAQRERLRDYRTKLRSLRSPIRRIPNEVLSRIFEFAYYDSHSPIKDLPTFAISAVCMRWRSFALSSPALWSRLSWKILSSNAPTDEFPLHYPTLSSKIQEIPSIP
;
A
#
# COMPACT_ATOMS: atom_id res chain seq x y z
N MET A 1 50.99 18.59 40.40
CA MET A 1 50.64 19.27 39.12
C MET A 1 49.93 18.30 38.17
N LEU A 2 50.49 17.10 37.90
CA LEU A 2 49.84 16.06 37.07
C LEU A 2 48.48 15.57 37.62
N LEU A 3 48.39 15.23 38.91
CA LEU A 3 47.14 14.79 39.55
C LEU A 3 45.98 15.80 39.51
N LEU A 4 46.29 17.10 39.41
CA LEU A 4 45.25 18.14 39.29
C LEU A 4 44.69 18.13 37.87
N SER A 5 45.56 17.97 36.88
CA SER A 5 45.22 17.86 35.46
C SER A 5 44.40 16.60 35.16
N ASP A 6 44.70 15.49 35.82
CA ASP A 6 43.94 14.23 35.64
C ASP A 6 42.50 14.38 36.15
N ARG A 7 42.32 15.08 37.28
CA ARG A 7 41.00 15.33 37.86
C ARG A 7 40.17 16.30 37.01
N ASP A 8 40.79 17.38 36.52
CA ASP A 8 40.13 18.32 35.62
C ASP A 8 39.68 17.62 34.33
N LEU A 9 40.50 16.70 33.79
CA LEU A 9 40.15 15.92 32.61
C LEU A 9 38.92 15.03 32.85
N GLU A 10 38.88 14.28 33.95
CA GLU A 10 37.74 13.44 34.33
C GLU A 10 36.46 14.28 34.49
N ASP A 11 36.57 15.46 35.13
CA ASP A 11 35.45 16.38 35.29
C ASP A 11 34.92 16.84 33.92
N TYR A 12 35.80 17.20 32.97
CA TYR A 12 35.39 17.55 31.61
C TYR A 12 34.79 16.38 30.83
N GLU A 13 35.33 15.17 30.95
CA GLU A 13 34.78 13.98 30.31
C GLU A 13 33.36 13.68 30.82
N SER A 14 33.14 13.81 32.13
CA SER A 14 31.83 13.64 32.74
C SER A 14 30.82 14.68 32.23
N GLU A 15 31.25 15.93 32.06
CA GLU A 15 30.41 17.02 31.55
C GLU A 15 30.10 16.83 30.06
N ILE A 16 31.07 16.37 29.26
CA ILE A 16 30.84 15.99 27.86
C ILE A 16 29.80 14.88 27.78
N ALA A 17 29.92 13.81 28.58
CA ALA A 17 28.98 12.70 28.60
C ALA A 17 27.57 13.17 29.00
N ARG A 18 27.46 14.07 29.99
CA ARG A 18 26.20 14.67 30.43
C ARG A 18 25.54 15.48 29.30
N LEU A 19 26.31 16.35 28.64
CA LEU A 19 25.82 17.19 27.55
C LEU A 19 25.42 16.37 26.32
N GLN A 20 26.19 15.34 25.97
CA GLN A 20 25.84 14.41 24.89
C GLN A 20 24.52 13.69 25.18
N THR A 21 24.30 13.26 26.43
CA THR A 21 23.03 12.65 26.85
C THR A 21 21.86 13.62 26.68
N GLN A 22 22.04 14.88 27.09
CA GLN A 22 21.02 15.92 26.90
C GLN A 22 20.75 16.20 25.42
N LEU A 23 21.79 16.24 24.58
CA LEU A 23 21.64 16.43 23.14
C LEU A 23 20.78 15.32 22.54
N VAL A 24 21.12 14.05 22.79
CA VAL A 24 20.36 12.89 22.31
C VAL A 24 18.89 12.96 22.75
N TYR A 25 18.65 13.30 24.01
CA TYR A 25 17.29 13.45 24.53
C TYR A 25 16.49 14.52 23.77
N VAL A 26 17.05 15.72 23.61
CA VAL A 26 16.38 16.83 22.93
C VAL A 26 16.19 16.54 21.44
N GLU A 27 17.13 15.89 20.79
CA GLU A 27 17.00 15.47 19.39
C GLU A 27 15.88 14.45 19.20
N ALA A 28 15.74 13.49 20.11
CA ALA A 28 14.63 12.55 20.11
C ALA A 28 13.28 13.28 20.28
N GLN A 29 13.18 14.28 21.16
CA GLN A 29 11.96 15.09 21.31
C GLN A 29 11.67 15.91 20.04
N ARG A 30 12.71 16.51 19.43
CA ARG A 30 12.58 17.26 18.18
C ARG A 30 12.01 16.37 17.06
N GLU A 31 12.50 15.15 16.94
CA GLU A 31 12.05 14.23 15.91
C GLU A 31 10.60 13.78 16.13
N ARG A 32 10.24 13.43 17.37
CA ARG A 32 8.83 13.15 17.74
C ARG A 32 7.89 14.30 17.36
N LEU A 33 8.31 15.54 17.61
CA LEU A 33 7.51 16.72 17.29
C LEU A 33 7.42 16.96 15.77
N ARG A 34 8.49 16.71 15.02
CA ARG A 34 8.49 16.76 13.54
C ARG A 34 7.51 15.74 12.97
N ASP A 35 7.55 14.51 13.45
CA ASP A 35 6.60 13.46 13.05
C ASP A 35 5.16 13.85 13.34
N TYR A 36 4.89 14.36 14.55
CA TYR A 36 3.56 14.82 14.93
C TYR A 36 3.09 15.96 14.01
N ARG A 37 3.95 16.94 13.72
CA ARG A 37 3.62 18.05 12.81
C ARG A 37 3.34 17.56 11.40
N THR A 38 4.10 16.59 10.90
CA THR A 38 3.86 15.98 9.58
C THR A 38 2.51 15.28 9.54
N LYS A 39 2.15 14.52 10.59
CA LYS A 39 0.84 13.89 10.73
C LYS A 39 -0.29 14.94 10.73
N LEU A 40 -0.16 16.02 11.49
CA LEU A 40 -1.14 17.12 11.51
C LEU A 40 -1.27 17.82 10.14
N ARG A 41 -0.15 18.07 9.44
CA ARG A 41 -0.19 18.62 8.08
C ARG A 41 -0.92 17.68 7.12
N SER A 42 -0.70 16.37 7.23
CA SER A 42 -1.42 15.38 6.44
C SER A 42 -2.93 15.39 6.70
N LEU A 43 -3.38 15.71 7.92
CA LEU A 43 -4.81 15.87 8.25
C LEU A 43 -5.46 17.06 7.52
N ARG A 44 -4.69 18.12 7.25
CA ARG A 44 -5.15 19.28 6.50
C ARG A 44 -5.15 19.08 4.98
N SER A 45 -4.64 17.95 4.49
CA SER A 45 -4.61 17.64 3.06
C SER A 45 -6.02 17.67 2.46
N PRO A 46 -6.23 18.32 1.31
CA PRO A 46 -7.53 18.39 0.64
C PRO A 46 -8.19 17.02 0.46
N ILE A 47 -7.39 15.98 0.21
CA ILE A 47 -7.83 14.60 0.01
C ILE A 47 -8.64 14.02 1.17
N ARG A 48 -8.46 14.55 2.39
CA ARG A 48 -9.21 14.16 3.59
C ARG A 48 -10.51 14.96 3.79
N ARG A 49 -10.68 16.06 3.08
CA ARG A 49 -11.87 16.94 3.15
C ARG A 49 -12.83 16.76 1.98
N ILE A 50 -12.35 16.20 0.87
CA ILE A 50 -13.17 15.91 -0.31
C ILE A 50 -14.25 14.87 0.06
N PRO A 51 -15.53 15.08 -0.27
CA PRO A 51 -16.60 14.09 -0.09
C PRO A 51 -16.38 12.81 -0.90
N ASN A 52 -17.05 11.73 -0.51
CA ASN A 52 -16.88 10.44 -1.18
C ASN A 52 -17.39 10.47 -2.63
N GLU A 53 -18.42 11.24 -2.92
CA GLU A 53 -19.02 11.44 -4.25
C GLU A 53 -18.01 12.03 -5.24
N VAL A 54 -17.21 12.99 -4.77
CA VAL A 54 -16.18 13.63 -5.59
C VAL A 54 -14.99 12.67 -5.79
N LEU A 55 -14.62 11.89 -4.77
CA LEU A 55 -13.63 10.82 -4.93
C LEU A 55 -14.07 9.77 -5.95
N SER A 56 -15.35 9.34 -5.92
CA SER A 56 -15.92 8.46 -6.94
C SER A 56 -15.68 9.04 -8.33
N ARG A 57 -16.06 10.31 -8.54
CA ARG A 57 -15.97 10.98 -9.84
C ARG A 57 -14.53 11.05 -10.35
N ILE A 58 -13.58 11.37 -9.47
CA ILE A 58 -12.14 11.40 -9.79
C ILE A 58 -11.67 10.02 -10.26
N PHE A 59 -12.06 8.96 -9.55
CA PHE A 59 -11.66 7.60 -9.91
C PHE A 59 -12.31 7.12 -11.21
N GLU A 60 -13.54 7.53 -11.49
CA GLU A 60 -14.17 7.30 -12.80
C GLU A 60 -13.39 7.99 -13.91
N PHE A 61 -13.02 9.27 -13.73
CA PHE A 61 -12.21 9.98 -14.71
C PHE A 61 -10.85 9.34 -14.94
N ALA A 62 -10.15 8.92 -13.88
CA ALA A 62 -8.85 8.28 -13.97
C ALA A 62 -8.88 6.94 -14.71
N TYR A 63 -10.03 6.26 -14.72
CA TYR A 63 -10.26 5.03 -15.48
C TYR A 63 -10.41 5.30 -16.99
N TYR A 64 -11.21 6.31 -17.36
CA TYR A 64 -11.47 6.64 -18.77
C TYR A 64 -10.32 7.39 -19.44
N ASP A 65 -9.40 7.96 -18.67
CA ASP A 65 -8.26 8.69 -19.21
C ASP A 65 -7.25 7.74 -19.89
N SER A 66 -7.16 7.87 -21.21
CA SER A 66 -6.22 7.14 -22.06
C SER A 66 -4.75 7.54 -21.86
N HIS A 67 -4.45 8.53 -21.03
CA HIS A 67 -3.07 8.92 -20.69
C HIS A 67 -2.70 8.62 -19.23
N SER A 68 -3.65 8.08 -18.46
CA SER A 68 -3.41 7.74 -17.06
C SER A 68 -2.40 6.60 -16.91
N PRO A 69 -1.38 6.73 -16.05
CA PRO A 69 -0.43 5.66 -15.75
C PRO A 69 -1.06 4.50 -14.97
N ILE A 70 -2.34 4.62 -14.61
CA ILE A 70 -3.07 3.74 -13.69
C ILE A 70 -3.99 2.74 -14.44
N LYS A 71 -3.92 2.71 -15.77
CA LYS A 71 -4.82 1.97 -16.66
C LYS A 71 -5.01 0.49 -16.36
N ASP A 72 -3.93 -0.21 -16.02
CA ASP A 72 -3.97 -1.67 -16.02
C ASP A 72 -4.66 -2.22 -14.77
N LEU A 73 -4.66 -1.48 -13.64
CA LEU A 73 -5.26 -1.93 -12.39
C LEU A 73 -5.68 -0.74 -11.48
N PRO A 74 -6.62 0.10 -11.93
CA PRO A 74 -6.88 1.40 -11.30
C PRO A 74 -7.33 1.29 -9.86
N THR A 75 -8.20 0.33 -9.57
CA THR A 75 -8.71 0.07 -8.23
C THR A 75 -7.61 -0.31 -7.24
N PHE A 76 -6.61 -1.07 -7.69
CA PHE A 76 -5.47 -1.45 -6.84
C PHE A 76 -4.55 -0.27 -6.59
N ALA A 77 -4.19 0.48 -7.63
CA ALA A 77 -3.37 1.69 -7.50
C ALA A 77 -4.03 2.72 -6.56
N ILE A 78 -5.33 2.95 -6.71
CA ILE A 78 -6.12 3.84 -5.83
C ILE A 78 -6.09 3.32 -4.38
N SER A 79 -6.32 2.02 -4.17
CA SER A 79 -6.31 1.44 -2.81
C SER A 79 -4.94 1.51 -2.12
N ALA A 80 -3.85 1.63 -2.88
CA ALA A 80 -2.49 1.72 -2.37
C ALA A 80 -2.10 3.12 -1.85
N VAL A 81 -2.84 4.18 -2.19
CA VAL A 81 -2.45 5.56 -1.87
C VAL A 81 -2.52 5.89 -0.38
N CYS A 82 -3.66 5.62 0.27
CA CYS A 82 -3.82 5.87 1.71
C CYS A 82 -4.97 5.06 2.31
N MET A 83 -5.03 4.99 3.65
CA MET A 83 -6.09 4.26 4.37
C MET A 83 -7.51 4.72 3.98
N ARG A 84 -7.72 6.02 3.74
CA ARG A 84 -9.02 6.55 3.33
C ARG A 84 -9.42 6.05 1.94
N TRP A 85 -8.50 6.08 0.98
CA TRP A 85 -8.76 5.60 -0.38
C TRP A 85 -8.98 4.10 -0.41
N ARG A 86 -8.20 3.35 0.38
CA ARG A 86 -8.43 1.91 0.58
C ARG A 86 -9.82 1.63 1.14
N SER A 87 -10.21 2.30 2.23
CA SER A 87 -11.52 2.12 2.85
C SER A 87 -12.65 2.46 1.87
N PHE A 88 -12.52 3.56 1.14
CA PHE A 88 -13.49 3.93 0.11
C PHE A 88 -13.56 2.89 -1.01
N ALA A 89 -12.41 2.46 -1.54
CA ALA A 89 -12.34 1.45 -2.60
C ALA A 89 -12.99 0.14 -2.17
N LEU A 90 -12.75 -0.32 -0.93
CA LEU A 90 -13.38 -1.53 -0.39
C LEU A 90 -14.90 -1.36 -0.20
N SER A 91 -15.37 -0.16 0.17
CA SER A 91 -16.79 0.12 0.37
C SER A 91 -17.58 0.37 -0.93
N SER A 92 -16.89 0.47 -2.07
CA SER A 92 -17.51 0.79 -3.37
C SER A 92 -17.32 -0.37 -4.35
N PRO A 93 -18.25 -1.35 -4.38
CA PRO A 93 -18.19 -2.49 -5.29
C PRO A 93 -18.10 -2.10 -6.77
N ALA A 94 -18.68 -0.95 -7.16
CA ALA A 94 -18.66 -0.43 -8.52
C ALA A 94 -17.25 -0.20 -9.07
N LEU A 95 -16.25 0.07 -8.21
CA LEU A 95 -14.85 0.19 -8.61
C LEU A 95 -14.22 -1.16 -8.96
N TRP A 96 -14.68 -2.25 -8.33
CA TRP A 96 -14.16 -3.60 -8.57
C TRP A 96 -14.81 -4.27 -9.77
N SER A 97 -16.04 -3.86 -10.14
CA SER A 97 -16.72 -4.33 -11.34
C SER A 97 -16.03 -3.91 -12.65
N ARG A 98 -15.08 -2.97 -12.60
CA ARG A 98 -14.41 -2.39 -13.79
C ARG A 98 -12.99 -2.89 -13.99
N LEU A 99 -12.65 -4.05 -13.42
CA LEU A 99 -11.32 -4.64 -13.50
C LEU A 99 -11.08 -5.30 -14.87
N SER A 100 -10.23 -4.71 -15.70
CA SER A 100 -9.80 -5.31 -16.96
C SER A 100 -8.55 -6.17 -16.74
N TRP A 101 -8.71 -7.49 -16.69
CA TRP A 101 -7.57 -8.39 -16.70
C TRP A 101 -6.99 -8.44 -18.11
N LYS A 102 -5.89 -7.71 -18.34
CA LYS A 102 -5.03 -8.01 -19.49
C LYS A 102 -4.24 -9.25 -19.15
N ILE A 103 -4.82 -10.40 -19.46
CA ILE A 103 -4.02 -11.63 -19.56
C ILE A 103 -3.02 -11.34 -20.67
N LEU A 104 -1.78 -11.07 -20.28
CA LEU A 104 -0.65 -11.12 -21.21
C LEU A 104 -0.60 -12.57 -21.66
N SER A 105 -1.31 -12.90 -22.74
CA SER A 105 -1.01 -14.09 -23.50
C SER A 105 0.42 -13.86 -23.98
N SER A 106 1.37 -14.42 -23.23
CA SER A 106 2.61 -14.88 -23.82
C SER A 106 2.18 -15.58 -25.11
N ASN A 107 2.64 -15.07 -26.25
CA ASN A 107 2.50 -15.76 -27.52
C ASN A 107 3.33 -17.04 -27.38
N ALA A 108 2.77 -18.05 -26.73
CA ALA A 108 3.16 -19.43 -26.94
C ALA A 108 2.77 -19.72 -28.40
N PRO A 109 3.69 -20.24 -29.23
CA PRO A 109 3.34 -20.72 -30.55
C PRO A 109 2.17 -21.70 -30.38
N THR A 110 1.11 -21.46 -31.15
CA THR A 110 -0.02 -22.37 -31.30
C THR A 110 0.46 -23.66 -31.94
N ASP A 111 0.95 -24.60 -31.13
CA ASP A 111 0.96 -26.01 -31.49
C ASP A 111 -0.24 -26.66 -30.80
N GLU A 112 -1.30 -26.79 -31.60
CA GLU A 112 -2.32 -27.85 -31.57
C GLU A 112 -2.79 -28.30 -30.17
N PHE A 113 -3.87 -27.69 -29.67
CA PHE A 113 -4.76 -28.35 -28.72
C PHE A 113 -5.77 -29.20 -29.52
N PRO A 114 -5.74 -30.55 -29.44
CA PRO A 114 -6.75 -31.38 -30.08
C PRO A 114 -8.11 -31.12 -29.41
N LEU A 115 -9.09 -30.73 -30.23
CA LEU A 115 -10.50 -30.64 -29.86
C LEU A 115 -11.05 -32.03 -29.55
N HIS A 116 -10.86 -32.52 -28.34
CA HIS A 116 -11.64 -33.62 -27.79
C HIS A 116 -11.74 -33.48 -26.27
N TYR A 117 -12.72 -32.68 -25.82
CA TYR A 117 -13.32 -32.94 -24.52
C TYR A 117 -14.53 -33.87 -24.77
N PRO A 118 -14.62 -35.04 -24.12
CA PRO A 118 -15.85 -35.80 -24.13
C PRO A 118 -16.87 -35.05 -23.28
N THR A 119 -18.00 -34.72 -23.87
CA THR A 119 -19.21 -34.23 -23.22
C THR A 119 -19.58 -35.17 -22.05
N LEU A 120 -19.66 -34.61 -20.84
CA LEU A 120 -20.05 -35.29 -19.61
C LEU A 120 -21.57 -35.54 -19.56
N SER A 121 -22.14 -36.15 -20.61
CA SER A 121 -23.58 -36.37 -20.78
C SER A 121 -23.97 -37.83 -21.09
N SER A 122 -23.08 -38.81 -20.90
CA SER A 122 -23.40 -40.21 -21.20
C SER A 122 -23.01 -41.24 -20.13
N LYS A 123 -22.74 -40.84 -18.88
CA LYS A 123 -22.51 -41.79 -17.76
C LYS A 123 -23.37 -41.54 -16.52
N ILE A 124 -24.69 -41.45 -16.70
CA ILE A 124 -25.66 -41.62 -15.60
C ILE A 124 -26.35 -43.01 -15.64
N GLN A 125 -26.15 -43.82 -16.69
CA GLN A 125 -26.80 -45.13 -16.75
C GLN A 125 -25.78 -46.25 -16.61
N GLU A 126 -25.51 -46.67 -15.36
CA GLU A 126 -25.20 -48.06 -14.98
C GLU A 126 -24.92 -48.12 -13.47
N ILE A 127 -25.99 -48.13 -12.68
CA ILE A 127 -25.97 -48.68 -11.33
C ILE A 127 -26.47 -50.12 -11.47
N PRO A 128 -25.70 -51.16 -11.14
CA PRO A 128 -26.22 -52.52 -11.11
C PRO A 128 -27.06 -52.71 -9.85
N SER A 129 -28.28 -53.20 -10.02
CA SER A 129 -29.14 -53.69 -8.95
C SER A 129 -28.45 -54.86 -8.24
N ILE A 130 -28.22 -54.72 -6.94
CA ILE A 130 -27.74 -55.79 -6.07
C ILE A 130 -28.99 -56.56 -5.57
N PRO A 131 -29.01 -57.92 -5.63
CA PRO A 131 -29.98 -58.72 -4.91
C PRO A 131 -29.69 -58.80 -3.41
#